data_AF-A0AAU6A209-F1
#
_entry.id   AF-A0AAU6A209-F1
#
_cell.length_a   1.000
_cell.length_b   1.000
_cell.length_c   1.000
_cell.angle_alpha   90.00
_cell.angle_beta   90.00
_cell.angle_gamma   90.00
#
_symmetry.space_group_name_H-M   'P 1'
#
loop_
_entity.id
_entity.type
_entity.pdbx_description
1 polymer ?
#
loop_
_entity_poly.entity_id
_entity_poly.type
_entity_poly.pdbx_seq_one_letter_code
_entity_poly.pdbx_strand_id
1 'polypeptide(L)'
;MAERDPRRGLDPVRVAEVMVRPPAGRGPGRRGSGYRVGPWWVLTAAHVVRDAGPGTTEVRFEADLSDEWTVAARVVLASDSADVALLELDGSAPRGVHARATEAPSYGALADADLVLPCSAMGFPRFKLREDRMRRLDDGSPSQYRDSCHATGMTSVLSNRREGTLELAVTAPESDAEPNRSPWEGMSGAAVWHDDAIVGLVSAHHRTDGLGRLAAVRVERWYELLTRSELTLLHECAGLPASAPELPRFPPVRTAAAGPVSLAELRDDLPLRELDGLVSALTALPTVSDRTTLALVLAGIDPAVAAMSPRTPALRPDVFGILRTCLRYPGTLDQLLEAIRLMEGDSAGVARMDKEAVELSRRHRRADESR
;
A
#
# COMPACT_ATOMS: atom_id res chain seq x y z
N MET A 1 -25.77 -10.04 -0.17
CA MET A 1 -24.49 -9.33 -0.23
C MET A 1 -24.57 -8.38 -1.41
N ALA A 2 -24.67 -7.08 -1.17
CA ALA A 2 -24.60 -6.10 -2.26
C ALA A 2 -23.19 -6.15 -2.85
N GLU A 3 -23.09 -6.28 -4.17
CA GLU A 3 -21.82 -6.09 -4.90
C GLU A 3 -21.24 -4.72 -4.52
N ARG A 4 -20.04 -4.72 -3.92
CA ARG A 4 -19.28 -3.48 -3.76
C ARG A 4 -18.98 -2.96 -5.17
N ASP A 5 -19.47 -1.77 -5.49
CA ASP A 5 -19.13 -1.07 -6.73
C ASP A 5 -17.59 -0.95 -6.80
N PRO A 6 -16.92 -1.52 -7.83
CA PRO A 6 -15.47 -1.46 -7.98
C PRO A 6 -14.92 -0.04 -8.11
N ARG A 7 -15.78 1.00 -8.18
CA ARG A 7 -15.41 2.42 -8.22
C ARG A 7 -15.48 3.15 -6.87
N ARG A 8 -15.79 2.47 -5.76
CA ARG A 8 -15.61 3.05 -4.42
C ARG A 8 -14.14 2.92 -4.01
N GLY A 9 -13.33 3.90 -4.40
CA GLY A 9 -11.90 3.94 -4.16
C GLY A 9 -11.16 4.83 -5.17
N LEU A 10 -9.86 4.57 -5.35
CA LEU A 10 -9.03 5.26 -6.33
C LEU A 10 -9.59 5.08 -7.75
N ASP A 11 -9.97 6.19 -8.39
CA ASP A 11 -10.36 6.22 -9.80
C ASP A 11 -9.20 6.77 -10.66
N PRO A 12 -8.63 5.97 -11.59
CA PRO A 12 -7.49 6.40 -12.40
C PRO A 12 -7.79 7.65 -13.24
N VAL A 13 -9.05 7.85 -13.68
CA VAL A 13 -9.47 9.00 -14.48
C VAL A 13 -9.35 10.32 -13.70
N ARG A 14 -9.35 10.25 -12.36
CA ARG A 14 -9.21 11.39 -11.46
C ARG A 14 -7.75 11.65 -11.07
N VAL A 15 -6.82 10.75 -11.40
CA VAL A 15 -5.39 10.92 -11.11
C VAL A 15 -4.79 11.89 -12.12
N ALA A 16 -4.03 12.86 -11.62
CA ALA A 16 -3.51 13.95 -12.42
C ALA A 16 -1.99 14.07 -12.29
N GLU A 17 -1.32 14.37 -13.39
CA GLU A 17 0.05 14.89 -13.37
C GLU A 17 -0.02 16.41 -13.18
N VAL A 18 0.63 16.92 -12.14
CA VAL A 18 0.73 18.35 -11.85
C VAL A 18 2.08 18.84 -12.33
N MET A 19 2.07 19.85 -13.20
CA MET A 19 3.26 20.40 -13.83
C MET A 19 3.35 21.89 -13.55
N VAL A 20 4.49 22.33 -13.02
CA VAL A 20 4.76 23.74 -12.75
C VAL A 20 5.93 24.17 -13.62
N ARG A 21 5.64 25.05 -14.58
CA ARG A 21 6.66 25.64 -15.43
C ARG A 21 7.58 26.54 -14.60
N PRO A 22 8.91 26.48 -14.83
CA PRO A 22 9.82 27.34 -14.11
C PRO A 22 9.61 28.80 -14.56
N PRO A 23 9.89 29.79 -13.68
CA PRO A 23 10.09 31.17 -14.13
C PRO A 23 11.18 31.20 -15.22
N ALA A 24 11.03 32.09 -16.19
CA ALA A 24 11.95 32.19 -17.33
C ALA A 24 13.42 32.20 -16.87
N GLY A 25 14.22 31.24 -17.36
CA GLY A 25 15.65 31.13 -17.07
C GLY A 25 16.03 30.38 -15.77
N ARG A 26 15.08 29.82 -15.01
CA ARG A 26 15.38 29.04 -13.77
C ARG A 26 15.15 27.54 -13.93
N GLY A 27 16.13 26.82 -14.47
CA GLY A 27 16.23 25.36 -14.35
C GLY A 27 15.03 24.56 -14.89
N PRO A 28 14.95 23.25 -14.56
CA PRO A 28 13.81 22.41 -14.96
C PRO A 28 12.57 22.73 -14.12
N GLY A 29 11.39 22.65 -14.74
CA GLY A 29 10.10 22.75 -14.05
C GLY A 29 9.89 21.65 -13.01
N ARG A 30 8.86 21.80 -12.18
CA ARG A 30 8.53 20.84 -11.13
C ARG A 30 7.35 19.98 -11.58
N ARG A 31 7.37 18.73 -11.14
CA ARG A 31 6.32 17.76 -11.43
C ARG A 31 5.92 17.05 -10.14
N GLY A 32 4.63 16.79 -10.02
CA GLY A 32 4.03 16.02 -8.94
C GLY A 32 2.82 15.27 -9.46
N SER A 33 2.15 14.60 -8.55
CA SER A 33 0.87 13.93 -8.77
C SER A 33 -0.23 14.71 -8.05
N GLY A 34 -1.46 14.51 -8.46
CA GLY A 34 -2.63 15.06 -7.81
C GLY A 34 -3.85 14.17 -8.01
N TYR A 35 -4.91 14.48 -7.28
CA TYR A 35 -6.18 13.79 -7.41
C TYR A 35 -7.33 14.80 -7.52
N ARG A 36 -8.15 14.66 -8.56
CA ARG A 36 -9.32 15.50 -8.77
C ARG A 36 -10.37 15.16 -7.73
N VAL A 37 -10.68 16.10 -6.84
CA VAL A 37 -11.58 15.93 -5.68
C VAL A 37 -12.98 16.49 -5.91
N GLY A 38 -13.19 17.22 -6.99
CA GLY A 38 -14.50 17.71 -7.40
C GLY A 38 -14.53 17.98 -8.91
N PRO A 39 -15.51 18.72 -9.41
CA PRO A 39 -15.60 19.05 -10.83
C PRO A 39 -14.40 19.89 -11.32
N TRP A 40 -13.88 20.78 -10.46
CA TRP A 40 -12.90 21.80 -10.82
C TRP A 40 -11.71 21.85 -9.86
N TRP A 41 -11.54 20.83 -9.03
CA TRP A 41 -10.63 20.89 -7.89
C TRP A 41 -9.68 19.71 -7.87
N VAL A 42 -8.40 19.96 -7.64
CA VAL A 42 -7.35 18.94 -7.52
C VAL A 42 -6.58 19.15 -6.22
N LEU A 43 -6.44 18.08 -5.43
CA LEU A 43 -5.50 18.04 -4.31
C LEU A 43 -4.11 17.61 -4.80
N THR A 44 -3.08 18.24 -4.26
CA THR A 44 -1.67 17.85 -4.44
C THR A 44 -0.86 18.27 -3.21
N ALA A 45 0.44 18.00 -3.20
CA ALA A 45 1.33 18.44 -2.13
C ALA A 45 1.72 19.91 -2.32
N ALA A 46 1.73 20.70 -1.23
CA ALA A 46 2.02 22.14 -1.31
C ALA A 46 3.39 22.42 -1.91
N HIS A 47 4.39 21.62 -1.51
CA HIS A 47 5.71 21.81 -2.05
C HIS A 47 5.74 21.61 -3.57
N VAL A 48 4.88 20.81 -4.22
CA VAL A 48 4.88 20.64 -5.69
C VAL A 48 4.65 21.97 -6.40
N VAL A 49 3.74 22.79 -5.86
CA VAL A 49 3.33 24.08 -6.41
C VAL A 49 3.97 25.28 -5.73
N ARG A 50 4.95 25.06 -4.86
CA ARG A 50 5.73 26.15 -4.26
C ARG A 50 6.39 26.98 -5.35
N ASP A 51 6.28 28.30 -5.19
CA ASP A 51 6.73 29.33 -6.12
C ASP A 51 6.03 29.34 -7.50
N ALA A 52 4.90 28.64 -7.64
CA ALA A 52 4.10 28.71 -8.86
C ALA A 52 3.54 30.13 -9.06
N GLY A 53 3.84 30.72 -10.23
CA GLY A 53 3.28 31.99 -10.64
C GLY A 53 1.90 31.84 -11.29
N PRO A 54 1.17 32.94 -11.50
CA PRO A 54 -0.05 32.92 -12.30
C PRO A 54 0.21 32.34 -13.70
N GLY A 55 -0.60 31.37 -14.12
CA GLY A 55 -0.52 30.75 -15.45
C GLY A 55 0.69 29.83 -15.68
N THR A 56 1.43 29.46 -14.64
CA THR A 56 2.57 28.52 -14.76
C THR A 56 2.22 27.08 -14.38
N THR A 57 1.03 26.83 -13.83
CA THR A 57 0.59 25.50 -13.38
C THR A 57 -0.36 24.90 -14.40
N GLU A 58 -0.07 23.67 -14.79
CA GLU A 58 -0.88 22.85 -15.68
C GLU A 58 -1.16 21.52 -15.01
N VAL A 59 -2.36 21.01 -15.22
CA VAL A 59 -2.81 19.71 -14.73
C VAL A 59 -3.21 18.87 -15.93
N ARG A 60 -2.71 17.63 -15.96
CA ARG A 60 -2.96 16.69 -17.05
C ARG A 60 -3.53 15.39 -16.52
N PHE A 61 -4.65 14.95 -17.09
CA PHE A 61 -5.32 13.69 -16.81
C PHE A 61 -5.20 12.75 -18.01
N GLU A 62 -5.23 11.43 -17.77
CA GLU A 62 -5.18 10.41 -18.82
C GLU A 62 -4.05 10.69 -19.84
N ALA A 63 -2.87 11.04 -19.33
CA ALA A 63 -1.73 11.50 -20.12
C ALA A 63 -1.42 10.52 -21.27
N ASP A 64 -1.33 11.04 -22.48
CA ASP A 64 -1.02 10.32 -23.71
C ASP A 64 -2.00 9.19 -24.06
N LEU A 65 -3.22 9.22 -23.49
CA LEU A 65 -4.36 8.36 -23.84
C LEU A 65 -5.41 9.10 -24.68
N SER A 66 -6.40 8.37 -25.22
CA SER A 66 -7.45 8.93 -26.09
C SER A 66 -8.29 10.03 -25.43
N ASP A 67 -8.38 9.98 -24.10
CA ASP A 67 -9.15 10.90 -23.28
C ASP A 67 -8.25 11.88 -22.50
N GLU A 68 -7.03 12.14 -23.00
CA GLU A 68 -6.14 13.13 -22.37
C GLU A 68 -6.85 14.47 -22.20
N TRP A 69 -6.75 15.02 -21.00
CA TRP A 69 -7.24 16.35 -20.69
C TRP A 69 -6.16 17.15 -19.97
N THR A 70 -5.61 18.13 -20.67
CA THR A 70 -4.66 19.10 -20.11
C THR A 70 -5.34 20.46 -19.95
N VAL A 71 -5.20 21.06 -18.77
CA VAL A 71 -5.86 22.31 -18.41
C VAL A 71 -4.96 23.17 -17.52
N ALA A 72 -5.04 24.49 -17.67
CA ALA A 72 -4.36 25.41 -16.76
C ALA A 72 -4.99 25.31 -15.37
N ALA A 73 -4.22 25.61 -14.33
CA ALA A 73 -4.75 25.61 -12.98
C ALA A 73 -4.19 26.76 -12.14
N ARG A 74 -5.01 27.21 -11.20
CA ARG A 74 -4.68 28.23 -10.21
C ARG A 74 -4.54 27.61 -8.83
N VAL A 75 -3.46 27.93 -8.14
CA VAL A 75 -3.29 27.55 -6.73
C VAL A 75 -4.22 28.44 -5.90
N VAL A 76 -5.23 27.85 -5.26
CA VAL A 76 -6.17 28.57 -4.38
C VAL A 76 -5.84 28.41 -2.90
N LEU A 77 -5.10 27.34 -2.56
CA LEU A 77 -4.55 27.07 -1.25
C LEU A 77 -3.23 26.33 -1.42
N ALA A 78 -2.22 26.73 -0.64
CA ALA A 78 -0.97 26.01 -0.49
C ALA A 78 -0.47 26.20 0.94
N SER A 79 -0.58 25.16 1.75
CA SER A 79 -0.12 25.17 3.14
C SER A 79 1.20 24.42 3.25
N ASP A 80 2.29 25.13 3.51
CA ASP A 80 3.59 24.50 3.78
C ASP A 80 3.58 23.68 5.09
N SER A 81 2.77 24.07 6.08
CA SER A 81 2.69 23.36 7.38
C SER A 81 2.04 22.00 7.25
N ALA A 82 0.97 21.89 6.45
CA ALA A 82 0.25 20.65 6.20
C ALA A 82 0.71 19.92 4.93
N ASP A 83 1.65 20.50 4.18
CA ASP A 83 2.11 20.09 2.85
C ASP A 83 0.97 19.69 1.89
N VAL A 84 -0.12 20.46 1.89
CA VAL A 84 -1.29 20.25 1.03
C VAL A 84 -1.60 21.52 0.23
N ALA A 85 -1.94 21.33 -1.05
CA ALA A 85 -2.42 22.38 -1.92
C ALA A 85 -3.72 21.97 -2.61
N LEU A 86 -4.56 22.96 -2.86
CA LEU A 86 -5.77 22.84 -3.66
C LEU A 86 -5.61 23.70 -4.92
N LEU A 87 -5.85 23.08 -6.07
CA LEU A 87 -5.81 23.72 -7.38
C LEU A 87 -7.22 23.85 -7.93
N GLU A 88 -7.55 25.02 -8.45
CA GLU A 88 -8.73 25.25 -9.29
C GLU A 88 -8.34 25.04 -10.75
N LEU A 89 -9.12 24.25 -11.49
CA LEU A 89 -8.91 24.01 -12.91
C LEU A 89 -9.54 25.15 -13.72
N ASP A 90 -8.73 25.87 -14.48
CA ASP A 90 -9.14 26.99 -15.32
C ASP A 90 -9.51 26.48 -16.72
N GLY A 91 -10.79 26.43 -17.07
CA GLY A 91 -11.15 26.10 -18.46
C GLY A 91 -12.59 25.74 -18.73
N SER A 92 -12.80 25.26 -19.96
CA SER A 92 -14.07 24.72 -20.42
C SER A 92 -14.42 23.40 -19.74
N ALA A 93 -15.71 23.10 -19.62
CA ALA A 93 -16.23 21.87 -19.00
C ALA A 93 -15.48 20.62 -19.48
N PRO A 94 -15.11 19.70 -18.56
CA PRO A 94 -14.46 18.45 -18.93
C PRO A 94 -15.32 17.65 -19.92
N ARG A 95 -14.66 16.92 -20.83
CA ARG A 95 -15.30 16.13 -21.90
C ARG A 95 -15.03 14.64 -21.70
N GLY A 96 -15.76 13.79 -22.43
CA GLY A 96 -15.52 12.34 -22.44
C GLY A 96 -15.67 11.72 -21.06
N VAL A 97 -14.73 10.84 -20.70
CA VAL A 97 -14.69 10.19 -19.37
C VAL A 97 -14.63 11.21 -18.21
N HIS A 98 -14.07 12.40 -18.45
CA HIS A 98 -13.93 13.46 -17.45
C HIS A 98 -15.23 14.23 -17.21
N ALA A 99 -16.21 14.18 -18.13
CA ALA A 99 -17.47 14.91 -18.02
C ALA A 99 -18.42 14.32 -16.96
N ARG A 100 -18.16 13.08 -16.53
CA ARG A 100 -18.97 12.42 -15.52
C ARG A 100 -18.91 13.20 -14.21
N ALA A 101 -20.09 13.38 -13.58
CA ALA A 101 -20.20 14.01 -12.28
C ALA A 101 -19.19 13.38 -11.30
N THR A 102 -18.34 14.22 -10.72
CA THR A 102 -17.28 13.80 -9.81
C THR A 102 -17.73 14.12 -8.40
N GLU A 103 -18.23 13.10 -7.72
CA GLU A 103 -18.50 13.19 -6.29
C GLU A 103 -17.20 13.39 -5.52
N ALA A 104 -17.27 14.13 -4.43
CA ALA A 104 -16.15 14.28 -3.52
C ALA A 104 -15.71 12.90 -3.00
N PRO A 105 -14.40 12.65 -2.88
CA PRO A 105 -13.92 11.40 -2.31
C PRO A 105 -14.28 11.35 -0.82
N SER A 106 -14.32 10.13 -0.27
CA SER A 106 -14.35 9.98 1.19
C SER A 106 -12.96 10.25 1.75
N TYR A 107 -12.91 10.78 2.97
CA TYR A 107 -11.69 11.00 3.74
C TYR A 107 -11.75 10.14 4.99
N GLY A 108 -10.60 9.67 5.49
CA GLY A 108 -10.55 8.86 6.70
C GLY A 108 -9.41 9.26 7.62
N ALA A 109 -9.57 8.95 8.90
CA ALA A 109 -8.56 9.16 9.93
C ALA A 109 -7.94 7.83 10.37
N LEU A 110 -6.62 7.81 10.52
CA LEU A 110 -5.92 6.70 11.15
C LEU A 110 -5.71 6.99 12.63
N ALA A 111 -6.07 6.06 13.53
CA ALA A 111 -5.84 6.25 14.96
C ALA A 111 -4.33 6.22 15.28
N ASP A 112 -3.83 7.04 16.22
CA ASP A 112 -2.46 6.90 16.76
C ASP A 112 -2.37 5.62 17.62
N ALA A 113 -2.27 4.48 16.94
CA ALA A 113 -2.32 3.14 17.50
C ALA A 113 -1.40 2.20 16.70
N ASP A 114 -1.03 1.08 17.30
CA ASP A 114 -0.23 0.03 16.65
C ASP A 114 -1.05 -0.69 15.56
N LEU A 115 -1.03 -0.09 14.36
CA LEU A 115 -1.81 -0.51 13.20
C LEU A 115 -0.95 -0.59 11.96
N VAL A 116 -1.17 -1.65 11.20
CA VAL A 116 -0.59 -1.86 9.87
C VAL A 116 -1.73 -2.05 8.88
N LEU A 117 -1.89 -1.11 7.95
CA LEU A 117 -3.03 -1.05 7.04
C LEU A 117 -2.58 -1.15 5.57
N PRO A 118 -3.29 -1.90 4.71
CA PRO A 118 -3.01 -1.90 3.28
C PRO A 118 -3.39 -0.55 2.68
N CYS A 119 -2.45 0.06 1.96
CA CYS A 119 -2.64 1.36 1.34
C CYS A 119 -2.20 1.33 -0.12
N SER A 120 -2.77 2.22 -0.93
CA SER A 120 -2.35 2.42 -2.30
C SER A 120 -2.31 3.89 -2.70
N ALA A 121 -1.41 4.25 -3.59
CA ALA A 121 -1.35 5.57 -4.20
C ALA A 121 -1.03 5.44 -5.69
N MET A 122 -1.60 6.30 -6.52
CA MET A 122 -1.30 6.36 -7.95
C MET A 122 -0.74 7.72 -8.33
N GLY A 123 0.35 7.72 -9.10
CA GLY A 123 1.04 8.94 -9.50
C GLY A 123 2.06 8.70 -10.62
N PHE A 124 2.93 9.68 -10.86
CA PHE A 124 3.82 9.72 -12.03
C PHE A 124 5.31 9.80 -11.63
N PRO A 125 5.86 8.76 -10.98
CA PRO A 125 7.23 8.77 -10.50
C PRO A 125 8.25 8.72 -11.64
N ARG A 126 9.44 9.28 -11.39
CA ARG A 126 10.53 9.38 -12.37
C ARG A 126 11.01 8.03 -12.90
N PHE A 127 11.01 6.97 -12.11
CA PHE A 127 11.46 5.64 -12.59
C PHE A 127 10.55 5.06 -13.70
N LYS A 128 9.36 5.64 -13.90
CA LYS A 128 8.45 5.35 -15.02
C LYS A 128 8.66 6.26 -16.24
N LEU A 129 9.69 7.11 -16.24
CA LEU A 129 10.07 7.94 -17.38
C LEU A 129 10.59 7.05 -18.52
N ARG A 130 10.05 7.23 -19.72
CA ARG A 130 10.43 6.49 -20.92
C ARG A 130 10.62 7.44 -22.09
N GLU A 131 11.44 7.02 -23.04
CA GLU A 131 11.51 7.64 -24.36
C GLU A 131 10.27 7.24 -25.18
N ASP A 132 9.57 8.21 -25.73
CA ASP A 132 8.62 8.01 -26.81
C ASP A 132 9.36 8.22 -28.14
N ARG A 133 9.66 7.10 -28.80
CA ARG A 133 10.34 7.09 -30.09
C ARG A 133 9.41 7.42 -31.26
N MET A 134 8.10 7.36 -31.05
CA MET A 134 7.09 7.60 -32.07
C MET A 134 6.76 9.09 -32.19
N ARG A 135 6.86 9.85 -31.09
CA ARG A 135 6.76 11.32 -31.11
C ARG A 135 8.14 11.96 -30.97
N ARG A 136 8.48 12.82 -31.92
CA ARG A 136 9.70 13.65 -31.88
C ARG A 136 9.35 15.08 -31.50
N LEU A 137 10.25 15.71 -30.75
CA LEU A 137 10.23 17.15 -30.53
C LEU A 137 10.67 17.88 -31.80
N ASP A 138 10.47 19.20 -31.85
CA ASP A 138 10.81 20.06 -32.99
C ASP A 138 12.31 20.00 -33.36
N ASP A 139 13.17 19.68 -32.39
CA ASP A 139 14.62 19.49 -32.57
C ASP A 139 15.01 18.08 -33.06
N GLY A 140 14.02 17.22 -33.32
CA GLY A 140 14.20 15.86 -33.81
C GLY A 140 14.56 14.82 -32.75
N SER A 141 14.72 15.22 -31.48
CA SER A 141 14.94 14.30 -30.36
C SER A 141 13.67 13.52 -29.99
N PRO A 142 13.77 12.29 -29.45
CA PRO A 142 12.61 11.56 -28.98
C PRO A 142 11.98 12.30 -27.80
N SER A 143 10.65 12.43 -27.82
CA SER A 143 9.93 12.98 -26.67
C SER A 143 10.00 12.01 -25.49
N GLN A 144 9.65 12.48 -24.29
CA GLN A 144 9.67 11.68 -23.07
C GLN A 144 8.31 11.76 -22.38
N TYR A 145 7.87 10.64 -21.82
CA TYR A 145 6.64 10.55 -21.03
C TYR A 145 6.89 9.79 -19.74
N ARG A 146 6.12 10.12 -18.69
CA ARG A 146 6.08 9.35 -17.46
C ARG A 146 4.84 8.49 -17.46
N ASP A 147 5.03 7.19 -17.39
CA ASP A 147 3.92 6.27 -17.18
C ASP A 147 3.40 6.38 -15.74
N SER A 148 2.13 6.03 -15.54
CA SER A 148 1.56 5.98 -14.20
C SER A 148 2.16 4.82 -13.38
N CYS A 149 2.22 4.99 -12.06
CA CYS A 149 2.54 3.92 -11.13
C CYS A 149 1.42 3.84 -10.10
N HIS A 150 0.75 2.70 -10.04
CA HIS A 150 -0.09 2.31 -8.92
C HIS A 150 0.79 1.60 -7.88
N ALA A 151 1.22 2.34 -6.86
CA ALA A 151 2.02 1.82 -5.75
C ALA A 151 1.10 1.24 -4.68
N THR A 152 1.21 -0.06 -4.43
CA THR A 152 0.44 -0.78 -3.41
C THR A 152 1.37 -1.27 -2.32
N GLY A 153 0.98 -1.11 -1.06
CA GLY A 153 1.85 -1.36 0.07
C GLY A 153 1.15 -1.40 1.41
N MET A 154 1.94 -1.33 2.48
CA MET A 154 1.43 -1.27 3.85
C MET A 154 1.86 0.03 4.51
N THR A 155 1.00 0.57 5.37
CA THR A 155 1.33 1.69 6.25
C THR A 155 1.34 1.24 7.69
N SER A 156 2.47 1.41 8.37
CA SER A 156 2.59 1.31 9.83
C SER A 156 2.29 2.69 10.42
N VAL A 157 1.20 2.82 11.17
CA VAL A 157 0.71 4.12 11.65
C VAL A 157 1.63 4.76 12.69
N LEU A 158 2.42 3.95 13.40
CA LEU A 158 3.40 4.42 14.37
C LEU A 158 4.78 4.75 13.75
N SER A 159 5.02 4.41 12.48
CA SER A 159 6.20 4.89 11.76
C SER A 159 6.16 6.41 11.60
N ASN A 160 7.33 7.05 11.50
CA ASN A 160 7.49 8.50 11.33
C ASN A 160 6.77 9.38 12.37
N ARG A 161 6.40 8.85 13.54
CA ARG A 161 5.58 9.54 14.55
C ARG A 161 6.09 10.92 14.99
N ARG A 162 7.42 11.13 15.02
CA ARG A 162 8.03 12.43 15.36
C ARG A 162 7.70 13.50 14.31
N GLU A 163 7.80 13.16 13.04
CA GLU A 163 7.39 14.02 11.92
C GLU A 163 5.85 14.06 11.81
N GLY A 164 5.23 12.95 12.18
CA GLY A 164 3.80 12.66 12.12
C GLY A 164 3.25 12.57 10.70
N THR A 165 4.08 12.08 9.81
CA THR A 165 3.69 11.52 8.52
C THR A 165 3.37 10.03 8.69
N LEU A 166 2.71 9.45 7.70
CA LEU A 166 2.61 8.00 7.50
C LEU A 166 3.82 7.53 6.71
N GLU A 167 4.31 6.34 7.03
CA GLU A 167 5.19 5.60 6.14
C GLU A 167 4.34 4.68 5.24
N LEU A 168 4.55 4.75 3.93
CA LEU A 168 3.98 3.85 2.95
C LEU A 168 5.10 2.95 2.42
N ALA A 169 5.11 1.70 2.91
CA ALA A 169 6.05 0.67 2.53
C ALA A 169 5.58 -0.03 1.24
N VAL A 170 6.29 0.19 0.14
CA VAL A 170 5.96 -0.32 -1.21
C VAL A 170 7.12 -1.13 -1.78
N THR A 171 6.86 -1.88 -2.85
CA THR A 171 7.93 -2.51 -3.63
C THR A 171 8.87 -1.43 -4.18
N ALA A 172 10.14 -1.54 -3.83
CA ALA A 172 11.17 -0.62 -4.32
C ALA A 172 11.35 -0.77 -5.84
N PRO A 173 11.64 0.32 -6.57
CA PRO A 173 12.10 0.23 -7.95
C PRO A 173 13.40 -0.60 -8.03
N GLU A 174 13.52 -1.45 -9.05
CA GLU A 174 14.66 -2.36 -9.22
C GLU A 174 16.00 -1.63 -9.44
N SER A 175 15.96 -0.41 -9.97
CA SER A 175 17.16 0.38 -10.25
C SER A 175 16.97 1.86 -9.92
N ASP A 176 18.00 2.45 -9.34
CA ASP A 176 18.14 3.90 -9.20
C ASP A 176 19.30 4.38 -10.09
N ALA A 177 18.98 4.71 -11.34
CA ALA A 177 19.97 5.09 -12.34
C ALA A 177 20.59 6.48 -12.09
N GLU A 178 19.98 7.32 -11.25
CA GLU A 178 20.39 8.70 -11.00
C GLU A 178 20.55 8.97 -9.49
N PRO A 179 21.76 8.82 -8.91
CA PRO A 179 21.96 8.89 -7.46
C PRO A 179 21.58 10.24 -6.82
N ASN A 180 21.54 11.31 -7.63
CA ASN A 180 21.21 12.66 -7.18
C ASN A 180 19.72 13.00 -7.26
N ARG A 181 18.87 12.08 -7.77
CA ARG A 181 17.42 12.30 -7.89
C ARG A 181 16.67 11.16 -7.27
N SER A 182 15.49 11.43 -6.73
CA SER A 182 14.63 10.37 -6.22
C SER A 182 14.01 9.61 -7.42
N PRO A 183 14.05 8.27 -7.47
CA PRO A 183 13.27 7.51 -8.47
C PRO A 183 11.76 7.76 -8.32
N TRP A 184 11.32 8.14 -7.12
CA TRP A 184 9.94 8.51 -6.80
C TRP A 184 9.61 9.99 -7.03
N GLU A 185 10.55 10.79 -7.51
CA GLU A 185 10.26 12.19 -7.85
C GLU A 185 9.06 12.26 -8.81
N GLY A 186 8.07 13.09 -8.50
CA GLY A 186 6.80 13.16 -9.22
C GLY A 186 5.66 12.40 -8.56
N MET A 187 5.93 11.52 -7.58
CA MET A 187 4.90 10.83 -6.80
C MET A 187 4.24 11.75 -5.75
N SER A 188 4.95 12.79 -5.28
CA SER A 188 4.43 13.73 -4.30
C SER A 188 3.11 14.37 -4.75
N GLY A 189 2.14 14.43 -3.85
CA GLY A 189 0.76 14.87 -4.08
C GLY A 189 -0.19 13.76 -4.50
N ALA A 190 0.29 12.54 -4.75
CA ALA A 190 -0.59 11.39 -4.97
C ALA A 190 -1.43 11.11 -3.72
N ALA A 191 -2.74 10.91 -3.89
CA ALA A 191 -3.63 10.52 -2.81
C ALA A 191 -3.31 9.10 -2.33
N VAL A 192 -3.17 8.94 -1.02
CA VAL A 192 -3.00 7.66 -0.34
C VAL A 192 -4.36 7.17 0.12
N TRP A 193 -4.75 6.01 -0.38
CA TRP A 193 -6.03 5.38 -0.14
C TRP A 193 -5.88 4.21 0.82
N HIS A 194 -6.85 4.07 1.72
CA HIS A 194 -7.13 2.84 2.45
C HIS A 194 -8.62 2.55 2.30
N ASP A 195 -8.96 1.33 1.86
CA ASP A 195 -10.30 0.99 1.38
C ASP A 195 -10.83 2.03 0.35
N ASP A 196 -11.91 2.73 0.67
CA ASP A 196 -12.57 3.72 -0.19
C ASP A 196 -12.35 5.18 0.24
N ALA A 197 -11.40 5.44 1.14
CA ALA A 197 -11.12 6.79 1.62
C ALA A 197 -9.66 7.22 1.45
N ILE A 198 -9.48 8.52 1.23
CA ILE A 198 -8.18 9.18 1.27
C ILE A 198 -7.78 9.35 2.75
N VAL A 199 -6.61 8.81 3.10
CA VAL A 199 -6.02 8.90 4.45
C VAL A 199 -4.77 9.76 4.50
N GLY A 200 -4.23 10.12 3.34
CA GLY A 200 -3.09 11.02 3.24
C GLY A 200 -2.73 11.44 1.83
N LEU A 201 -1.68 12.24 1.70
CA LEU A 201 -1.05 12.59 0.43
C LEU A 201 0.45 12.27 0.51
N VAL A 202 1.01 11.63 -0.50
CA VAL A 202 2.46 11.41 -0.57
C VAL A 202 3.18 12.76 -0.53
N SER A 203 4.10 12.95 0.41
CA SER A 203 4.84 14.19 0.60
C SER A 203 6.29 14.05 0.18
N ALA A 204 6.98 13.02 0.66
CA ALA A 204 8.41 12.90 0.46
C ALA A 204 8.87 11.45 0.22
N HIS A 205 10.10 11.33 -0.30
CA HIS A 205 10.86 10.09 -0.30
C HIS A 205 12.23 10.40 0.31
N HIS A 206 12.46 9.94 1.53
CA HIS A 206 13.77 10.01 2.17
C HIS A 206 14.58 8.78 1.75
N ARG A 207 15.57 8.98 0.87
CA ARG A 207 16.39 7.88 0.33
C ARG A 207 17.07 7.05 1.44
N THR A 208 17.33 7.64 2.59
CA THR A 208 17.91 6.98 3.78
C THR A 208 17.00 5.95 4.42
N ASP A 209 15.68 6.08 4.24
CA ASP A 209 14.67 5.16 4.79
C ASP A 209 14.52 3.93 3.88
N GLY A 210 15.07 4.01 2.66
CA GLY A 210 15.09 2.97 1.65
C GLY A 210 14.18 3.29 0.46
N LEU A 211 14.51 2.73 -0.70
CA LEU A 211 13.82 3.00 -1.97
C LEU A 211 12.36 2.50 -2.01
N GLY A 212 11.91 1.76 -1.00
CA GLY A 212 10.54 1.28 -0.86
C GLY A 212 9.77 1.97 0.26
N ARG A 213 10.19 3.16 0.69
CA ARG A 213 9.55 3.93 1.79
C ARG A 213 9.17 5.32 1.32
N LEU A 214 7.88 5.62 1.30
CA LEU A 214 7.36 6.95 0.99
C LEU A 214 6.75 7.56 2.26
N ALA A 215 6.97 8.84 2.49
CA ALA A 215 6.27 9.58 3.53
C ALA A 215 4.99 10.18 2.96
N ALA A 216 3.92 10.19 3.76
CA ALA A 216 2.66 10.84 3.40
C ALA A 216 2.12 11.69 4.57
N VAL A 217 1.64 12.89 4.28
CA VAL A 217 0.92 13.69 5.29
C VAL A 217 -0.44 13.09 5.60
N ARG A 218 -0.85 13.18 6.86
CA ARG A 218 -2.08 12.60 7.40
C ARG A 218 -3.26 13.57 7.23
N VAL A 219 -4.39 13.10 6.71
CA VAL A 219 -5.60 13.95 6.55
C VAL A 219 -6.08 14.51 7.89
N GLU A 220 -6.09 13.70 8.95
CA GLU A 220 -6.54 14.14 10.27
C GLU A 220 -5.68 15.27 10.85
N ARG A 221 -4.39 15.35 10.47
CA ARG A 221 -3.51 16.44 10.93
C ARG A 221 -3.79 17.77 10.24
N TRP A 222 -4.49 17.78 9.11
CA TRP A 222 -4.90 19.03 8.46
C TRP A 222 -5.75 19.88 9.40
N TYR A 223 -6.57 19.28 10.26
CA TYR A 223 -7.39 20.00 11.24
C TYR A 223 -6.57 20.68 12.35
N GLU A 224 -5.33 20.25 12.58
CA GLU A 224 -4.40 20.85 13.54
C GLU A 224 -3.51 21.91 12.89
N LEU A 225 -3.22 21.77 11.59
CA LEU A 225 -2.20 22.54 10.88
C LEU A 225 -2.76 23.63 9.96
N LEU A 226 -4.00 23.49 9.50
CA LEU A 226 -4.66 24.45 8.64
C LEU A 226 -5.45 25.47 9.46
N THR A 227 -5.54 26.69 8.93
CA THR A 227 -6.43 27.72 9.43
C THR A 227 -7.90 27.34 9.17
N ARG A 228 -8.83 27.99 9.90
CA ARG A 228 -10.26 27.77 9.68
C ARG A 228 -10.71 28.07 8.25
N SER A 229 -10.20 29.14 7.64
CA SER A 229 -10.51 29.49 6.26
C SER A 229 -10.03 28.45 5.26
N GLU A 230 -8.85 27.87 5.50
CA GLU A 230 -8.31 26.80 4.66
C GLU A 230 -9.14 25.51 4.80
N LEU A 231 -9.55 25.14 6.02
CA LEU A 231 -10.45 24.01 6.24
C LEU A 231 -11.82 24.22 5.60
N THR A 232 -12.39 25.41 5.69
CA THR A 232 -13.64 25.76 5.01
C THR A 232 -13.50 25.60 3.50
N LEU A 233 -12.39 26.07 2.91
CA LEU A 233 -12.15 25.90 1.49
C LEU A 233 -12.05 24.42 1.09
N LEU A 234 -11.32 23.60 1.85
CA LEU A 234 -11.24 22.16 1.59
C LEU A 234 -12.59 21.46 1.78
N HIS A 235 -13.41 21.90 2.73
CA HIS A 235 -14.76 21.38 2.92
C HIS A 235 -15.64 21.66 1.70
N GLU A 236 -15.69 22.91 1.26
CA GLU A 236 -16.56 23.35 0.16
C GLU A 236 -16.11 22.82 -1.21
N CYS A 237 -14.79 22.80 -1.46
CA CYS A 237 -14.24 22.49 -2.78
C CYS A 237 -13.79 21.02 -2.91
N ALA A 238 -13.32 20.40 -1.84
CA ALA A 238 -12.77 19.05 -1.85
C ALA A 238 -13.62 18.03 -1.10
N GLY A 239 -14.70 18.46 -0.43
CA GLY A 239 -15.59 17.60 0.36
C GLY A 239 -14.95 17.02 1.62
N LEU A 240 -13.90 17.65 2.13
CA LEU A 240 -13.32 17.30 3.42
C LEU A 240 -14.39 17.49 4.52
N PRO A 241 -14.59 16.56 5.48
CA PRO A 241 -15.57 16.75 6.55
C PRO A 241 -15.34 18.05 7.34
N ALA A 242 -16.41 18.65 7.89
CA ALA A 242 -16.31 19.96 8.52
C ALA A 242 -15.47 19.94 9.81
N SER A 243 -15.35 18.78 10.44
CA SER A 243 -14.58 18.60 11.67
C SER A 243 -13.90 17.23 11.73
N ALA A 244 -12.76 17.15 12.44
CA ALA A 244 -12.01 15.91 12.58
C ALA A 244 -12.83 14.72 13.16
N PRO A 245 -13.77 14.91 14.10
CA PRO A 245 -14.62 13.82 14.59
C PRO A 245 -15.56 13.21 13.54
N GLU A 246 -15.85 13.92 12.45
CA GLU A 246 -16.68 13.41 11.34
C GLU A 246 -15.91 12.49 10.40
N LEU A 247 -14.57 12.46 10.48
CA LEU A 247 -13.77 11.51 9.71
C LEU A 247 -14.08 10.08 10.18
N PRO A 248 -14.51 9.18 9.28
CA PRO A 248 -14.49 7.75 9.51
C PRO A 248 -13.13 7.32 10.06
N ARG A 249 -13.15 6.72 11.25
CA ARG A 249 -11.98 6.07 11.81
C ARG A 249 -12.03 4.63 11.40
N PHE A 250 -10.95 4.18 10.78
CA PHE A 250 -10.78 2.76 10.57
C PHE A 250 -10.61 2.13 11.94
N PRO A 251 -11.46 1.14 12.29
CA PRO A 251 -11.25 0.43 13.53
C PRO A 251 -9.82 -0.06 13.52
N PRO A 252 -9.14 -0.12 14.68
CA PRO A 252 -7.97 -0.93 14.75
C PRO A 252 -8.39 -2.31 14.26
N VAL A 253 -8.00 -2.65 13.03
CA VAL A 253 -7.91 -4.06 12.67
C VAL A 253 -6.93 -4.49 13.72
N ARG A 254 -7.42 -5.21 14.74
CA ARG A 254 -6.54 -6.03 15.54
C ARG A 254 -5.85 -6.84 14.46
N THR A 255 -4.63 -6.44 14.17
CA THR A 255 -3.58 -7.37 13.85
C THR A 255 -3.65 -8.38 14.99
N ALA A 256 -4.55 -9.36 14.85
CA ALA A 256 -4.09 -10.73 14.90
C ALA A 256 -2.87 -10.65 13.99
N ALA A 257 -1.71 -10.50 14.63
CA ALA A 257 -0.47 -10.25 13.95
C ALA A 257 -0.49 -11.16 12.73
N ALA A 258 -0.08 -10.66 11.57
CA ALA A 258 0.46 -11.56 10.56
C ALA A 258 1.79 -12.18 11.07
N GLY A 259 1.92 -12.42 12.38
CA GLY A 259 2.60 -13.59 12.85
C GLY A 259 1.81 -14.84 12.44
N PRO A 260 2.45 -16.00 12.56
CA PRO A 260 1.79 -17.25 12.25
C PRO A 260 0.47 -17.36 13.03
N VAL A 261 -0.59 -17.75 12.33
CA VAL A 261 -1.82 -18.14 13.00
C VAL A 261 -1.46 -19.25 13.97
N SER A 262 -1.64 -19.00 15.27
CA SER A 262 -1.37 -20.03 16.27
C SER A 262 -2.32 -21.20 16.05
N LEU A 263 -1.73 -22.39 16.02
CA LEU A 263 -2.40 -23.68 15.96
C LEU A 263 -2.42 -24.36 17.33
N ALA A 264 -2.00 -23.66 18.39
CA ALA A 264 -2.00 -24.18 19.76
C ALA A 264 -3.39 -24.56 20.29
N GLU A 265 -4.45 -23.96 19.75
CA GLU A 265 -5.85 -24.23 20.11
C GLU A 265 -6.46 -25.42 19.33
N LEU A 266 -5.72 -26.02 18.38
CA LEU A 266 -6.21 -27.19 17.67
C LEU A 266 -6.33 -28.40 18.61
N ARG A 267 -7.38 -29.18 18.38
CA ARG A 267 -7.60 -30.43 19.11
C ARG A 267 -6.52 -31.47 18.76
N ASP A 268 -6.16 -32.30 19.73
CA ASP A 268 -5.18 -33.37 19.56
C ASP A 268 -5.70 -34.58 18.76
N ASP A 269 -7.02 -34.67 18.58
CA ASP A 269 -7.74 -35.76 17.92
C ASP A 269 -8.20 -35.46 16.48
N LEU A 270 -7.60 -34.46 15.82
CA LEU A 270 -7.97 -34.07 14.46
C LEU A 270 -7.89 -35.25 13.46
N PRO A 271 -8.92 -35.46 12.62
CA PRO A 271 -8.90 -36.52 11.63
C PRO A 271 -7.90 -36.22 10.52
N LEU A 272 -7.25 -37.26 10.00
CA LEU A 272 -6.15 -37.15 9.02
C LEU A 272 -6.49 -36.29 7.79
N ARG A 273 -7.74 -36.35 7.32
CA ARG A 273 -8.23 -35.55 6.19
C ARG A 273 -8.13 -34.04 6.42
N GLU A 274 -8.20 -33.57 7.66
CA GLU A 274 -8.15 -32.14 7.96
C GLU A 274 -6.73 -31.59 7.80
N LEU A 275 -5.73 -32.45 8.08
CA LEU A 275 -4.30 -32.14 7.97
C LEU A 275 -3.74 -32.30 6.55
N ASP A 276 -4.51 -32.84 5.60
CA ASP A 276 -4.01 -33.24 4.27
C ASP A 276 -3.43 -32.06 3.47
N GLY A 277 -4.06 -30.88 3.56
CA GLY A 277 -3.57 -29.65 2.93
C GLY A 277 -2.22 -29.22 3.49
N LEU A 278 -2.10 -29.16 4.83
CA LEU A 278 -0.86 -28.81 5.51
C LEU A 278 0.26 -29.82 5.24
N VAL A 279 -0.03 -31.12 5.28
CA VAL A 279 0.94 -32.16 4.93
C VAL A 279 1.40 -32.02 3.48
N SER A 280 0.49 -31.74 2.55
CA SER A 280 0.85 -31.52 1.15
C SER A 280 1.77 -30.32 0.97
N ALA A 281 1.51 -29.22 1.67
CA ALA A 281 2.39 -28.06 1.65
C ALA A 281 3.76 -28.36 2.27
N LEU A 282 3.80 -29.02 3.43
CA LEU A 282 5.05 -29.38 4.11
C LEU A 282 5.90 -30.33 3.27
N THR A 283 5.32 -31.39 2.70
CA THR A 283 6.08 -32.36 1.88
C THR A 283 6.63 -31.78 0.58
N ALA A 284 6.15 -30.60 0.15
CA ALA A 284 6.68 -29.88 -1.01
C ALA A 284 7.89 -29.00 -0.67
N LEU A 285 8.23 -28.82 0.60
CA LEU A 285 9.36 -28.00 1.04
C LEU A 285 10.67 -28.81 0.99
N PRO A 286 11.76 -28.24 0.44
CA PRO A 286 13.08 -28.87 0.45
C PRO A 286 13.52 -29.32 1.85
N THR A 287 13.36 -28.45 2.86
CA THR A 287 13.71 -28.67 4.27
C THR A 287 12.98 -29.85 4.91
N VAL A 288 11.76 -30.17 4.45
CA VAL A 288 10.97 -31.29 4.97
C VAL A 288 11.20 -32.56 4.13
N SER A 289 11.40 -32.40 2.81
CA SER A 289 11.62 -33.52 1.90
C SER A 289 12.97 -34.23 2.12
N ASP A 290 13.97 -33.51 2.62
CA ASP A 290 15.25 -34.08 3.05
C ASP A 290 15.22 -34.48 4.53
N ARG A 291 15.54 -35.73 4.83
CA ARG A 291 15.50 -36.24 6.22
C ARG A 291 16.54 -35.63 7.14
N THR A 292 17.70 -35.28 6.61
CA THR A 292 18.77 -34.69 7.41
C THR A 292 18.35 -33.30 7.86
N THR A 293 17.80 -32.51 6.95
CA THR A 293 17.28 -31.18 7.26
C THR A 293 16.05 -31.25 8.16
N LEU A 294 15.13 -32.19 7.91
CA LEU A 294 13.96 -32.39 8.78
C LEU A 294 14.38 -32.76 10.22
N ALA A 295 15.42 -33.58 10.39
CA ALA A 295 15.96 -33.90 11.71
C ALA A 295 16.54 -32.66 12.43
N LEU A 296 17.16 -31.74 11.69
CA LEU A 296 17.65 -30.47 12.25
C LEU A 296 16.49 -29.56 12.68
N VAL A 297 15.41 -29.49 11.89
CA VAL A 297 14.19 -28.76 12.27
C VAL A 297 13.59 -29.36 13.55
N LEU A 298 13.48 -30.69 13.64
CA LEU A 298 12.94 -31.37 14.82
C LEU A 298 13.82 -31.20 16.07
N ALA A 299 15.13 -31.01 15.90
CA ALA A 299 16.04 -30.69 17.00
C ALA A 299 15.86 -29.25 17.53
N GLY A 300 15.25 -28.37 16.74
CA GLY A 300 14.96 -26.98 17.09
C GLY A 300 13.61 -26.75 17.78
N ILE A 301 12.83 -27.80 18.00
CA ILE A 301 11.52 -27.73 18.69
C ILE A 301 11.53 -28.57 19.97
N ASP A 302 10.39 -28.64 20.68
CA ASP A 302 10.26 -29.42 21.91
C ASP A 302 10.83 -30.85 21.78
N PRO A 303 11.78 -31.25 22.66
CA PRO A 303 12.44 -32.57 22.59
C PRO A 303 11.49 -33.76 22.66
N ALA A 304 10.30 -33.61 23.26
CA ALA A 304 9.29 -34.66 23.31
C ALA A 304 8.76 -35.01 21.92
N VAL A 305 8.68 -34.03 20.99
CA VAL A 305 8.24 -34.28 19.61
C VAL A 305 9.27 -35.14 18.87
N ALA A 306 10.56 -34.80 18.96
CA ALA A 306 11.63 -35.54 18.32
C ALA A 306 11.78 -36.99 18.87
N ALA A 307 11.49 -37.18 20.15
CA ALA A 307 11.54 -38.48 20.81
C ALA A 307 10.33 -39.38 20.51
N MET A 308 9.14 -38.79 20.36
CA MET A 308 7.87 -39.52 20.24
C MET A 308 7.32 -39.61 18.81
N SER A 309 7.89 -38.86 17.86
CA SER A 309 7.47 -38.91 16.46
C SER A 309 7.83 -40.26 15.83
N PRO A 310 6.89 -40.94 15.15
CA PRO A 310 7.18 -42.13 14.37
C PRO A 310 8.26 -41.84 13.32
N ARG A 311 9.11 -42.82 13.02
CA ARG A 311 10.13 -42.73 11.95
C ARG A 311 9.77 -43.70 10.84
N THR A 312 8.91 -43.25 9.95
CA THR A 312 8.40 -44.05 8.83
C THR A 312 9.28 -43.83 7.60
N PRO A 313 9.60 -44.87 6.81
CA PRO A 313 10.41 -44.68 5.62
C PRO A 313 9.72 -43.86 4.50
N ALA A 314 8.40 -43.71 4.55
CA ALA A 314 7.64 -42.94 3.59
C ALA A 314 7.40 -41.50 4.12
N LEU A 315 7.85 -40.50 3.35
CA LEU A 315 7.84 -39.08 3.75
C LEU A 315 6.46 -38.58 4.22
N ARG A 316 5.42 -38.83 3.43
CA ARG A 316 4.07 -38.31 3.73
C ARG A 316 3.50 -38.91 5.03
N PRO A 317 3.49 -40.25 5.24
CA PRO A 317 3.15 -40.84 6.54
C PRO A 317 4.01 -40.36 7.72
N ASP A 318 5.30 -40.09 7.48
CA ASP A 318 6.23 -39.59 8.49
C ASP A 318 5.83 -38.18 8.96
N VAL A 319 5.59 -37.27 8.02
CA VAL A 319 5.10 -35.91 8.30
C VAL A 319 3.74 -35.94 9.01
N PHE A 320 2.82 -36.84 8.62
CA PHE A 320 1.58 -37.04 9.37
C PHE A 320 1.83 -37.44 10.83
N GLY A 321 2.77 -38.37 11.07
CA GLY A 321 3.15 -38.81 12.41
C GLY A 321 3.73 -37.68 13.26
N ILE A 322 4.56 -36.84 12.66
CA ILE A 322 5.14 -35.65 13.29
C ILE A 322 4.04 -34.66 13.68
N LEU A 323 3.15 -34.28 12.73
CA LEU A 323 2.06 -33.34 13.01
C LEU A 323 1.11 -33.85 14.11
N ARG A 324 0.79 -35.15 14.12
CA ARG A 324 -0.03 -35.75 15.20
C ARG A 324 0.67 -35.69 16.54
N THR A 325 1.99 -35.86 16.56
CA THR A 325 2.77 -35.70 17.79
C THR A 325 2.73 -34.24 18.23
N CYS A 326 2.93 -33.28 17.33
CA CYS A 326 2.84 -31.86 17.65
C CYS A 326 1.46 -31.45 18.22
N LEU A 327 0.36 -32.00 17.70
CA LEU A 327 -0.98 -31.70 18.22
C LEU A 327 -1.21 -32.20 19.65
N ARG A 328 -0.45 -33.20 20.13
CA ARG A 328 -0.52 -33.68 21.52
C ARG A 328 0.23 -32.79 22.50
N TYR A 329 1.14 -31.94 22.01
CA TYR A 329 1.94 -31.03 22.81
C TYR A 329 1.62 -29.59 22.38
N PRO A 330 0.72 -28.90 23.11
CA PRO A 330 0.24 -27.56 22.72
C PRO A 330 1.39 -26.60 22.38
N GLY A 331 1.25 -25.88 21.27
CA GLY A 331 2.24 -24.90 20.78
C GLY A 331 3.44 -25.49 20.02
N THR A 332 3.67 -26.80 20.06
CA THR A 332 4.82 -27.40 19.33
C THR A 332 4.62 -27.45 17.81
N LEU A 333 3.36 -27.42 17.34
CA LEU A 333 3.07 -27.26 15.92
C LEU A 333 3.46 -25.85 15.43
N ASP A 334 3.26 -24.82 16.24
CA ASP A 334 3.69 -23.46 15.92
C ASP A 334 5.22 -23.36 15.85
N GLN A 335 5.91 -23.98 16.82
CA GLN A 335 7.39 -24.08 16.83
C GLN A 335 7.92 -24.80 15.58
N LEU A 336 7.26 -25.87 15.13
CA LEU A 336 7.64 -26.60 13.93
C LEU A 336 7.54 -25.70 12.68
N LEU A 337 6.42 -24.99 12.51
CA LEU A 337 6.25 -24.09 11.37
C LEU A 337 7.24 -22.92 11.42
N GLU A 338 7.54 -22.39 12.61
CA GLU A 338 8.53 -21.32 12.80
C GLU A 338 9.95 -21.77 12.46
N ALA A 339 10.37 -22.96 12.91
CA ALA A 339 11.68 -23.53 12.58
C ALA A 339 11.84 -23.74 11.07
N ILE A 340 10.76 -24.13 10.38
CA ILE A 340 10.74 -24.26 8.92
C ILE A 340 10.89 -22.88 8.24
N ARG A 341 10.17 -21.86 8.70
CA ARG A 341 10.30 -20.48 8.16
C ARG A 341 11.72 -19.96 8.28
N LEU A 342 12.39 -20.22 9.41
CA LEU A 342 13.76 -19.77 9.64
C LEU A 342 14.76 -20.41 8.65
N MET A 343 14.51 -21.65 8.26
CA MET A 343 15.38 -22.41 7.33
C MET A 343 15.10 -22.12 5.86
N GLU A 344 13.82 -21.95 5.49
CA GLU A 344 13.38 -21.75 4.09
C GLU A 344 13.31 -20.27 3.67
N GLY A 345 13.23 -19.34 4.62
CA GLY A 345 13.04 -17.91 4.36
C GLY A 345 11.73 -17.58 3.62
N ASP A 346 11.72 -16.48 2.87
CA ASP A 346 10.55 -16.01 2.12
C ASP A 346 10.38 -16.80 0.80
N SER A 347 9.99 -18.07 0.91
CA SER A 347 9.77 -18.95 -0.24
C SER A 347 8.28 -19.11 -0.58
N ALA A 348 7.98 -19.38 -1.86
CA ALA A 348 6.61 -19.70 -2.30
C ALA A 348 6.04 -20.94 -1.59
N GLY A 349 6.91 -21.87 -1.17
CA GLY A 349 6.52 -23.03 -0.37
C GLY A 349 6.08 -22.64 1.04
N VAL A 350 6.81 -21.72 1.69
CA VAL A 350 6.45 -21.17 3.00
C VAL A 350 5.14 -20.40 2.94
N ALA A 351 4.93 -19.58 1.91
CA ALA A 351 3.65 -18.88 1.71
C ALA A 351 2.46 -19.85 1.55
N ARG A 352 2.68 -21.00 0.89
CA ARG A 352 1.66 -22.05 0.75
C ARG A 352 1.40 -22.77 2.07
N MET A 353 2.45 -23.11 2.83
CA MET A 353 2.33 -23.68 4.17
C MET A 353 1.53 -22.76 5.10
N ASP A 354 1.82 -21.46 5.09
CA ASP A 354 1.12 -20.47 5.91
C ASP A 354 -0.35 -20.35 5.53
N LYS A 355 -0.66 -20.39 4.23
CA LYS A 355 -2.05 -20.42 3.75
C LYS A 355 -2.82 -21.63 4.29
N GLU A 356 -2.23 -22.83 4.22
CA GLU A 356 -2.87 -24.06 4.72
C GLU A 356 -3.05 -24.04 6.24
N ALA A 357 -2.08 -23.50 6.98
CA ALA A 357 -2.19 -23.31 8.44
C ALA A 357 -3.33 -22.35 8.81
N VAL A 358 -3.46 -21.24 8.08
CA VAL A 358 -4.57 -20.29 8.23
C VAL A 358 -5.92 -20.94 7.94
N GLU A 359 -6.03 -21.72 6.86
CA GLU A 359 -7.26 -22.42 6.49
C GLU A 359 -7.65 -23.49 7.53
N LEU A 360 -6.68 -24.22 8.06
CA LEU A 360 -6.90 -25.19 9.14
C LEU A 360 -7.43 -24.51 10.40
N SER A 361 -6.77 -23.45 10.88
CA SER A 361 -7.22 -22.71 12.07
C SER A 361 -8.61 -22.11 11.89
N ARG A 362 -8.91 -21.52 10.72
CA ARG A 362 -10.22 -20.93 10.42
C ARG A 362 -11.35 -21.96 10.46
N ARG A 363 -11.13 -23.17 9.93
CA ARG A 363 -12.13 -24.25 9.95
C ARG A 363 -12.50 -24.64 11.39
N HIS A 364 -11.52 -24.67 12.28
CA HIS A 364 -11.73 -25.11 13.66
C HIS A 364 -12.19 -23.99 14.61
N ARG A 365 -11.83 -22.72 14.36
CA ARG A 365 -12.36 -21.59 15.12
C ARG A 365 -13.87 -21.38 14.91
N ARG A 366 -14.36 -21.56 13.68
CA ARG A 366 -15.80 -21.43 13.36
C ARG A 366 -16.67 -22.55 13.94
N ALA A 367 -16.08 -23.72 14.19
CA ALA A 367 -16.80 -24.87 14.74
C ALA A 367 -17.06 -24.73 16.24
N ASP A 368 -16.24 -23.96 16.96
CA ASP A 368 -16.40 -23.70 18.40
C ASP A 368 -17.31 -22.49 18.69
N GLU A 369 -17.43 -21.52 17.77
CA GLU A 369 -18.39 -20.39 17.89
C GLU A 369 -19.85 -20.77 17.57
N SER A 370 -20.07 -21.99 17.06
CA SER A 370 -21.41 -22.50 16.66
C SER A 370 -21.96 -23.57 17.62
N ARG A 371 -21.35 -23.73 18.79
CA ARG A 371 -21.84 -24.50 19.94
C ARG A 371 -22.10 -23.57 21.11
#